data_AF-A0A7K9LZ86-F1
#
_entry.id   AF-A0A7K9LZ86-F1
#
_cell.length_a   1.000
_cell.length_b   1.000
_cell.length_c   1.000
_cell.angle_alpha   90.00
_cell.angle_beta   90.00
_cell.angle_gamma   90.00
#
_symmetry.space_group_name_H-M   'P 1'
#
loop_
_entity.id
_entity.type
_entity.pdbx_description
1 polymer ?
#
loop_
_entity_poly.entity_id
_entity_poly.type
_entity_poly.pdbx_seq_one_letter_code
_entity_poly.pdbx_strand_id
1 'polypeptide(L)'
;CLPLAKESQKLFAFKWENPDTGRKTQLTWTVLPQGFKNSPTIFGNQLAREIEAWNPPSQNGTLLQDVDDLLMATETKEECVQWTISLLNFLGLNGYRVSPQKAQLIRSQVTYLGFEISGGQRELGAEQKEAICRTP
;
A
#
# COMPACT_ATOMS: atom_id res chain seq x y z
N CYS A 1 2.45 -2.07 -9.71
CA CYS A 1 2.82 -3.50 -9.50
C CYS A 1 4.26 -3.70 -9.94
N LEU A 2 5.08 -4.38 -9.14
CA LEU A 2 6.51 -4.56 -9.46
C LEU A 2 6.73 -5.67 -10.49
N PRO A 3 7.41 -5.39 -11.62
CA PRO A 3 7.75 -6.41 -12.60
C PRO A 3 8.68 -7.49 -12.02
N LEU A 4 8.45 -8.74 -12.41
CA LEU A 4 9.39 -9.83 -12.14
C LEU A 4 10.44 -9.92 -13.24
N ALA A 5 11.70 -10.09 -12.84
CA ALA A 5 12.79 -10.48 -13.75
C ALA A 5 12.42 -11.76 -14.51
N LYS A 6 12.70 -11.82 -15.81
CA LYS A 6 12.31 -12.93 -16.70
C LYS A 6 12.82 -14.27 -16.20
N GLU A 7 14.02 -14.27 -15.61
CA GLU A 7 14.71 -15.44 -15.06
C GLU A 7 14.00 -16.02 -13.84
N SER A 8 13.30 -15.16 -13.08
CA SER A 8 12.57 -15.52 -11.87
C SER A 8 11.13 -15.95 -12.13
N GLN A 9 10.56 -15.63 -13.31
CA GLN A 9 9.16 -15.94 -13.62
C GLN A 9 8.88 -17.44 -13.48
N LYS A 10 9.76 -18.30 -14.01
CA LYS A 10 9.61 -19.78 -13.92
C LYS A 10 9.45 -20.32 -12.50
N LEU A 11 9.88 -19.60 -11.46
CA LEU A 11 9.72 -19.99 -10.06
C LEU A 11 8.27 -19.93 -9.59
N PHE A 12 7.43 -19.15 -10.27
CA PHE A 12 6.03 -18.89 -9.89
C PHE A 12 5.04 -19.49 -10.89
N ALA A 13 5.43 -20.55 -11.58
CA ALA A 13 4.58 -21.21 -12.55
C ALA A 13 3.49 -22.06 -11.88
N PHE A 14 2.28 -22.06 -12.45
CA PHE A 14 1.16 -22.87 -12.00
C PHE A 14 0.46 -23.54 -13.18
N LYS A 15 -0.21 -24.67 -12.91
CA LYS A 15 -1.00 -25.37 -13.92
C LYS A 15 -2.41 -24.78 -13.97
N TRP A 16 -2.94 -24.63 -15.17
CA TRP A 16 -4.33 -24.26 -15.40
C TRP A 16 -4.94 -25.23 -16.39
N GLU A 17 -6.18 -25.64 -16.13
CA GLU A 17 -6.96 -26.49 -17.02
C GLU A 17 -8.18 -25.70 -17.48
N ASN A 18 -8.38 -25.64 -18.79
CA ASN A 18 -9.54 -24.98 -19.36
C ASN A 18 -10.81 -25.79 -19.01
N PRO A 19 -11.80 -25.20 -18.33
CA PRO A 19 -12.97 -25.94 -17.85
C PRO A 19 -13.87 -26.47 -18.99
N ASP A 20 -13.87 -25.82 -20.15
CA ASP A 20 -14.74 -26.18 -21.27
C ASP A 20 -14.11 -27.24 -22.20
N THR A 21 -12.77 -27.22 -22.34
CA THR A 21 -12.03 -28.05 -23.29
C THR A 21 -11.15 -29.12 -22.64
N GLY A 22 -10.95 -29.07 -21.32
CA GLY A 22 -10.03 -29.95 -20.59
C GLY A 22 -8.54 -29.72 -20.92
N ARG A 23 -8.21 -28.67 -21.69
CA ARG A 23 -6.82 -28.43 -22.09
C ARG A 23 -5.99 -27.94 -20.91
N LYS A 24 -4.92 -28.66 -20.59
CA LYS A 24 -3.94 -28.29 -19.56
C LYS A 24 -2.84 -27.40 -20.16
N THR A 25 -2.52 -26.33 -19.45
CA THR A 25 -1.41 -25.42 -19.77
C THR A 25 -0.65 -25.03 -18.49
N GLN A 26 0.52 -24.44 -18.67
CA GLN A 26 1.28 -23.81 -17.60
C GLN A 26 1.28 -22.30 -17.81
N LEU A 27 0.97 -21.56 -16.76
CA LEU A 27 1.02 -20.10 -16.72
C LEU A 27 2.02 -19.67 -15.66
N THR A 28 2.44 -18.41 -15.71
CA THR A 28 3.35 -17.83 -14.73
C THR A 28 3.04 -16.35 -14.52
N TRP A 29 3.46 -15.82 -13.37
CA TRP A 29 3.36 -14.41 -13.07
C TRP A 29 4.46 -13.60 -13.76
N THR A 30 4.12 -12.41 -14.26
CA THR A 30 5.05 -11.40 -14.82
C THR A 30 5.30 -10.24 -13.87
N VAL A 31 4.54 -10.16 -12.79
CA VAL A 31 4.68 -9.20 -11.69
C VAL A 31 4.78 -9.97 -10.38
N LEU A 32 5.30 -9.31 -9.34
CA LEU A 32 5.48 -9.89 -8.01
C LEU A 32 4.15 -10.49 -7.48
N PRO A 33 4.07 -11.81 -7.25
CA PRO A 33 2.81 -12.45 -6.94
C PRO A 33 2.41 -12.26 -5.48
N GLN A 34 1.11 -12.25 -5.25
CA GLN A 34 0.54 -12.37 -3.91
C GLN A 34 0.82 -13.76 -3.35
N GLY A 35 1.13 -13.86 -2.05
CA GLY A 35 1.42 -15.12 -1.36
C GLY A 35 2.90 -15.53 -1.37
N PHE A 36 3.77 -14.85 -2.12
CA PHE A 36 5.21 -15.02 -1.94
C PHE A 36 5.67 -14.27 -0.68
N LYS A 37 6.34 -14.99 0.23
CA LYS A 37 6.69 -14.50 1.58
C LYS A 37 7.45 -13.18 1.61
N ASN A 38 8.28 -12.91 0.59
CA ASN A 38 9.10 -11.70 0.53
C ASN A 38 8.42 -10.58 -0.29
N SER A 39 7.23 -10.82 -0.85
CA SER A 39 6.53 -9.80 -1.64
C SER A 39 6.28 -8.51 -0.87
N PRO A 40 5.79 -8.54 0.40
CA PRO A 40 5.60 -7.32 1.19
C PRO A 40 6.89 -6.53 1.36
N THR A 41 7.99 -7.20 1.74
CA THR A 41 9.29 -6.54 1.94
C THR A 41 9.85 -5.95 0.64
N ILE A 42 9.78 -6.69 -0.48
CA ILE A 42 10.26 -6.21 -1.78
C ILE A 42 9.45 -4.99 -2.22
N PHE A 43 8.13 -5.03 -2.08
CA PHE A 43 7.24 -3.92 -2.42
C PHE A 43 7.51 -2.70 -1.55
N GLY A 44 7.48 -2.87 -0.22
CA GLY A 44 7.72 -1.80 0.75
C GLY A 44 9.06 -1.11 0.52
N ASN A 45 10.14 -1.87 0.29
CA ASN A 45 11.47 -1.30 0.04
C ASN A 45 11.56 -0.55 -1.30
N GLN A 46 10.84 -0.99 -2.33
CA GLN A 46 10.82 -0.27 -3.60
C GLN A 46 10.07 1.05 -3.48
N LEU A 47 8.88 1.00 -2.87
CA LEU A 47 8.06 2.19 -2.65
C LEU A 47 8.79 3.21 -1.74
N ALA A 48 9.46 2.74 -0.68
CA ALA A 48 10.23 3.59 0.23
C ALA A 48 11.34 4.35 -0.51
N ARG A 49 12.13 3.64 -1.35
CA ARG A 49 13.19 4.25 -2.16
C ARG A 49 12.68 5.28 -3.15
N GLU A 50 11.49 5.07 -3.71
CA GLU A 50 10.89 6.05 -4.61
C GLU A 50 10.36 7.25 -3.82
N ILE A 51 9.73 7.03 -2.66
CA ILE A 51 9.29 8.10 -1.76
C ILE A 51 10.46 8.97 -1.27
N GLU A 52 11.66 8.42 -1.09
CA GLU A 52 12.87 9.23 -0.77
C GLU A 52 13.19 10.27 -1.85
N ALA A 53 12.81 10.01 -3.11
CA ALA A 53 12.98 10.96 -4.22
C ALA A 53 11.79 11.93 -4.36
N TRP A 54 10.71 11.74 -3.61
CA TRP A 54 9.58 12.65 -3.61
C TRP A 54 9.91 13.92 -2.84
N ASN A 55 9.69 15.07 -3.48
CA ASN A 55 9.89 16.37 -2.85
C ASN A 55 8.55 16.93 -2.33
N PRO A 56 8.31 16.97 -1.01
CA PRO A 56 7.07 17.47 -0.46
C PRO A 56 6.92 19.00 -0.68
N PRO A 57 5.68 19.53 -0.75
CA PRO A 57 5.44 20.95 -0.95
C PRO A 57 5.98 21.87 0.17
N SER A 58 6.11 21.34 1.39
CA SER A 58 6.68 22.04 2.55
C SER A 58 7.46 21.06 3.41
N GLN A 59 8.21 21.57 4.40
CA GLN A 59 8.95 20.73 5.37
C GLN A 59 8.15 20.47 6.66
N ASN A 60 6.95 21.04 6.81
CA ASN A 60 6.13 21.00 8.02
C ASN A 60 5.13 19.82 8.03
N GLY A 61 5.54 18.68 7.49
CA GLY A 61 4.69 17.50 7.41
C GLY A 61 5.49 16.22 7.63
N THR A 62 4.76 15.13 7.83
CA THR A 62 5.33 13.79 8.02
C THR A 62 4.58 12.80 7.16
N LEU A 63 5.32 11.90 6.52
CA LEU A 63 4.81 10.75 5.80
C LEU A 63 5.34 9.49 6.47
N LEU A 64 4.44 8.60 6.89
CA LEU A 64 4.74 7.28 7.40
C LEU A 64 4.30 6.23 6.37
N GLN A 65 5.10 5.19 6.22
CA GLN A 65 4.84 4.08 5.31
C GLN A 65 4.94 2.75 6.08
N ASP A 66 3.99 1.85 5.84
CA ASP A 66 4.10 0.43 6.18
C ASP A 66 3.67 -0.41 4.98
N VAL A 67 4.64 -1.06 4.33
CA VAL A 67 4.44 -1.79 3.06
C VAL A 67 3.70 -0.95 2.02
N ASP A 68 2.38 -1.14 1.87
CA ASP A 68 1.47 -0.46 0.93
C ASP A 68 0.55 0.59 1.59
N ASP A 69 0.53 0.69 2.92
CA ASP A 69 -0.24 1.68 3.67
C ASP A 69 0.58 2.95 3.93
N LEU A 70 0.02 4.11 3.57
CA LEU A 70 0.62 5.43 3.73
C LEU A 70 -0.22 6.29 4.68
N LEU A 71 0.43 6.96 5.63
CA LEU A 71 -0.18 7.96 6.51
C LEU A 71 0.56 9.28 6.39
N MET A 72 -0.18 10.35 6.14
CA MET A 72 0.35 11.70 6.04
C MET A 72 -0.26 12.60 7.10
N ALA A 73 0.55 13.46 7.71
CA ALA A 73 0.11 14.47 8.67
C ALA A 73 0.80 15.80 8.40
N THR A 74 0.05 16.89 8.53
CA THR A 74 0.51 18.29 8.45
C THR A 74 -0.19 19.11 9.54
N GLU A 75 0.35 20.29 9.87
CA GLU A 75 -0.24 21.14 10.90
C GLU A 75 -1.57 21.78 10.47
N THR A 76 -1.66 22.18 9.20
CA THR A 76 -2.85 22.84 8.64
C THR A 76 -3.57 21.98 7.62
N LYS A 77 -4.87 22.26 7.44
CA LYS A 77 -5.70 21.59 6.43
C LYS A 77 -5.23 21.93 5.01
N GLU A 78 -4.83 23.18 4.80
CA GLU A 78 -4.39 23.72 3.52
C GLU A 78 -3.11 23.01 3.07
N GLU A 79 -2.14 22.83 3.98
CA GLU A 79 -0.94 22.03 3.70
C GLU A 79 -1.29 20.56 3.45
N CYS A 80 -2.25 19.99 4.19
CA CYS A 80 -2.69 18.61 3.99
C CYS A 80 -3.22 18.40 2.58
N VAL A 81 -3.99 19.37 2.05
CA VAL A 81 -4.49 19.34 0.67
C VAL A 81 -3.34 19.40 -0.33
N GLN A 82 -2.38 20.32 -0.15
CA GLN A 82 -1.24 20.45 -1.06
C GLN A 82 -0.37 19.20 -1.07
N TRP A 83 -0.05 18.66 0.11
CA TRP A 83 0.72 17.43 0.24
C TRP A 83 -0.02 16.24 -0.38
N THR A 84 -1.32 16.11 -0.15
CA THR A 84 -2.14 15.03 -0.73
C THR A 84 -2.10 15.07 -2.25
N ILE A 85 -2.28 16.25 -2.86
CA ILE A 85 -2.22 16.41 -4.32
C ILE A 85 -0.83 16.03 -4.84
N SER A 86 0.23 16.53 -4.20
CA SER A 86 1.62 16.24 -4.58
C SER A 86 1.93 14.75 -4.51
N LEU A 87 1.57 14.08 -3.40
CA LEU A 87 1.83 12.66 -3.21
C LEU A 87 1.03 11.81 -4.21
N LEU A 88 -0.26 12.11 -4.43
CA LEU A 88 -1.07 11.34 -5.38
C LEU A 88 -0.56 11.47 -6.82
N ASN A 89 -0.11 12.66 -7.23
CA ASN A 89 0.52 12.87 -8.52
C ASN A 89 1.84 12.08 -8.63
N PHE A 90 2.69 12.15 -7.60
CA PHE A 90 3.93 11.38 -7.53
C PHE A 90 3.67 9.87 -7.66
N LEU A 91 2.74 9.32 -6.88
CA LEU A 91 2.37 7.91 -6.93
C LEU A 91 1.83 7.51 -8.31
N GLY A 92 0.95 8.33 -8.89
CA GLY A 92 0.39 8.08 -10.22
C GLY A 92 1.44 8.09 -11.34
N LEU A 93 2.38 9.04 -11.30
CA LEU A 93 3.49 9.12 -12.26
C LEU A 93 4.43 7.91 -12.18
N ASN A 94 4.61 7.35 -10.98
CA ASN A 94 5.40 6.12 -10.76
C ASN A 94 4.58 4.83 -10.96
N GLY A 95 3.33 4.92 -11.43
CA GLY A 95 2.50 3.76 -11.79
C GLY A 95 1.86 3.03 -10.60
N TYR A 96 1.86 3.64 -9.41
CA TYR A 96 1.06 3.17 -8.28
C TYR A 96 -0.40 3.57 -8.43
N ARG A 97 -1.26 2.83 -7.73
CA ARG A 97 -2.69 3.11 -7.66
C ARG A 97 -3.10 3.15 -6.21
N VAL A 98 -3.83 4.19 -5.84
CA VAL A 98 -4.42 4.35 -4.51
C VAL A 98 -5.89 3.95 -4.61
N SER A 99 -6.39 3.23 -3.60
CA SER A 99 -7.81 2.84 -3.55
C SER A 99 -8.67 4.05 -3.17
N PRO A 100 -9.55 4.56 -4.06
CA PRO A 100 -10.39 5.73 -3.75
C PRO A 100 -11.40 5.42 -2.65
N GLN A 101 -11.86 4.16 -2.58
CA GLN A 101 -12.86 3.70 -1.61
C GLN A 101 -12.30 3.62 -0.18
N LYS A 102 -11.00 3.36 -0.04
CA LYS A 102 -10.33 3.23 1.27
C LYS A 102 -9.58 4.50 1.69
N ALA A 103 -9.38 5.45 0.77
CA ALA A 103 -8.63 6.66 1.05
C ALA A 103 -9.36 7.56 2.06
N GLN A 104 -8.67 7.93 3.14
CA GLN A 104 -9.16 8.84 4.17
C GLN A 104 -8.59 10.25 3.94
N LEU A 105 -9.20 11.00 3.02
CA LEU A 105 -8.66 12.29 2.57
C LEU A 105 -9.04 13.44 3.52
N ILE A 106 -8.04 14.21 3.93
CA ILE A 106 -8.16 15.50 4.64
C ILE A 106 -9.07 15.39 5.88
N ARG A 107 -8.72 14.49 6.80
CA ARG A 107 -9.48 14.22 8.03
C ARG A 107 -8.66 14.59 9.26
N SER A 108 -9.35 15.05 10.30
CA SER A 108 -8.76 15.28 11.63
C SER A 108 -8.63 13.99 12.46
N GLN A 109 -9.35 12.93 12.07
CA GLN A 109 -9.25 11.58 12.63
C GLN A 109 -9.16 10.57 11.49
N VAL A 110 -8.21 9.64 11.59
CA VAL A 110 -7.99 8.57 10.61
C VAL A 110 -7.74 7.24 11.31
N THR A 111 -8.00 6.15 10.60
CA THR A 111 -7.55 4.81 10.98
C THR A 111 -6.30 4.43 10.19
N TYR A 112 -5.22 4.02 10.86
CA TYR A 112 -3.98 3.56 10.24
C TYR A 112 -3.45 2.33 10.98
N LEU A 113 -3.25 1.22 10.26
CA LEU A 113 -2.80 -0.07 10.80
C LEU A 113 -3.61 -0.55 12.03
N GLY A 114 -4.92 -0.31 11.98
CA GLY A 114 -5.86 -0.66 13.06
C GLY A 114 -5.82 0.25 14.30
N PHE A 115 -5.09 1.37 14.24
CA PHE A 115 -5.15 2.44 15.25
C PHE A 115 -5.99 3.63 14.76
N GLU A 116 -6.81 4.17 15.65
CA GLU A 116 -7.44 5.48 15.47
C GLU A 116 -6.47 6.58 15.94
N ILE A 117 -6.22 7.56 15.08
CA ILE A 117 -5.28 8.67 15.31
C ILE A 117 -6.05 9.98 15.17
N SER A 118 -6.02 10.80 16.22
CA SER A 118 -6.64 12.13 16.23
C SER A 118 -6.04 13.03 17.32
N GLY A 119 -5.91 14.33 17.05
CA GLY A 119 -5.53 15.32 18.08
C GLY A 119 -4.22 15.02 18.84
N GLY A 120 -3.25 14.34 18.22
CA GLY A 120 -2.00 13.92 18.87
C GLY A 120 -2.11 12.68 19.75
N GLN A 121 -3.28 12.02 19.80
CA GLN A 121 -3.53 10.77 20.50
C GLN A 121 -3.59 9.60 19.52
N ARG A 122 -3.34 8.39 20.05
CA ARG A 122 -3.44 7.13 19.32
C ARG A 122 -4.12 6.08 20.18
N GLU A 123 -5.17 5.47 19.67
CA GLU A 123 -5.92 4.41 20.35
C GLU A 123 -6.12 3.18 19.45
N LEU A 124 -6.27 2.00 20.05
CA LEU A 124 -6.57 0.79 19.28
C LEU A 124 -8.00 0.87 18.72
N GLY A 125 -8.16 0.66 17.42
CA GLY A 125 -9.45 0.72 16.73
C GLY A 125 -10.40 -0.39 17.17
N ALA A 126 -11.70 -0.14 17.03
CA ALA A 126 -12.75 -1.07 17.47
C ALA A 126 -12.61 -2.46 16.83
N GLU A 127 -12.34 -2.53 15.52
CA GLU A 127 -12.18 -3.81 14.80
C GLU A 127 -11.00 -4.62 15.33
N GLN A 128 -9.89 -3.97 15.67
CA GLN A 128 -8.71 -4.67 16.17
C GLN A 128 -8.91 -5.13 17.62
N LYS A 129 -9.60 -4.35 18.45
CA LYS A 129 -10.07 -4.79 19.78
C LYS A 129 -10.95 -6.04 19.64
N GLU A 130 -11.90 -6.03 18.71
CA GLU A 130 -12.81 -7.15 18.48
C GLU A 130 -12.07 -8.41 18.00
N ALA A 131 -11.13 -8.28 17.07
CA ALA A 131 -10.32 -9.39 16.58
C ALA A 131 -9.51 -10.06 17.71
N ILE A 132 -8.90 -9.27 18.60
CA ILE A 132 -8.16 -9.79 19.75
C ILE A 132 -9.11 -10.48 20.73
N CYS A 133 -10.24 -9.86 21.09
CA CYS A 133 -11.21 -10.43 22.02
C CYS A 133 -11.87 -11.72 21.50
N ARG A 134 -11.90 -11.93 20.19
CA ARG A 134 -12.43 -13.15 19.55
C ARG A 134 -11.37 -14.25 19.37
N THR A 135 -10.11 -13.97 19.67
CA THR A 135 -9.06 -14.99 19.60
C THR A 135 -9.28 -16.01 20.74
N PRO A 136 -9.34 -17.32 20.44
CA PRO A 136 -9.58 -18.37 21.43
C PRO A 136 -8.58 -18.42 22.58
#